data_AF-A0A947N6B9-F1
#
_entry.id   AF-A0A947N6B9-F1
#
_cell.length_a   1.000
_cell.length_b   1.000
_cell.length_c   1.000
_cell.angle_alpha   90.00
_cell.angle_beta   90.00
_cell.angle_gamma   90.00
#
_symmetry.space_group_name_H-M   'P 1'
#
loop_
_entity.id
_entity.type
_entity.pdbx_description
1 polymer ?
#
loop_
_entity_poly.entity_id
_entity_poly.type
_entity_poly.pdbx_seq_one_letter_code
_entity_poly.pdbx_strand_id
1 'polypeptide(L)'
;MTVIVKLTGKRADLLADAAITNMAKIKDKIKRITVENGLEFAAHEAITEALAADIYFAHPYASWVRGINENTIGLIRQYFPKGTDLNEVTDEQVQFVMDRLNARPRTSRGHRSPNELFMGRREDLLAA
;
A
#
# COMPACT_ATOMS: atom_id res chain seq x y z
N MET A 1 -3.81 -6.34 -2.89
CA MET A 1 -2.37 -6.20 -3.20
C MET A 1 -1.85 -5.06 -2.34
N THR A 2 -0.61 -5.17 -1.87
CA THR A 2 0.09 -4.15 -1.08
C THR A 2 1.20 -3.57 -1.94
N VAL A 3 1.29 -2.25 -2.01
CA VAL A 3 2.39 -1.53 -2.66
C VAL A 3 3.04 -0.66 -1.58
N ILE A 4 4.36 -0.72 -1.48
CA ILE A 4 5.17 -0.01 -0.50
C ILE A 4 6.18 0.82 -1.29
N VAL A 5 6.19 2.12 -1.03
CA VAL A 5 7.09 3.05 -1.71
C VAL A 5 7.85 3.81 -0.65
N LYS A 6 9.17 3.84 -0.76
CA LYS A 6 10.01 4.66 0.10
C LYS A 6 9.94 6.12 -0.38
N LEU A 7 9.63 7.04 0.52
CA LEU A 7 9.61 8.47 0.24
C LEU A 7 10.87 9.12 0.81
N THR A 8 11.37 10.14 0.11
CA THR A 8 12.53 10.96 0.55
C THR A 8 12.13 12.07 1.54
N GLY A 9 10.83 12.24 1.80
CA GLY A 9 10.31 13.21 2.76
C GLY A 9 8.80 13.09 2.96
N LYS A 10 8.25 13.90 3.87
CA LYS A 10 6.82 13.91 4.23
C LYS A 10 5.99 14.97 3.50
N ARG A 11 6.51 15.53 2.40
CA ARG A 11 5.81 16.58 1.67
C ARG A 11 4.68 15.99 0.84
N ALA A 12 3.60 16.76 0.68
CA ALA A 12 2.41 16.28 0.01
C ALA A 12 2.61 16.03 -1.49
N ASP A 13 3.44 16.84 -2.16
CA ASP A 13 3.79 16.67 -3.57
C ASP A 13 4.55 15.36 -3.82
N LEU A 14 5.54 15.05 -2.97
CA LEU A 14 6.31 13.80 -3.07
C LEU A 14 5.42 12.57 -2.91
N LEU A 15 4.45 12.63 -1.98
CA LEU A 15 3.48 11.54 -1.80
C LEU A 15 2.56 11.41 -3.00
N ALA A 16 2.04 12.52 -3.52
CA ALA A 16 1.15 12.51 -4.68
C ALA A 16 1.84 11.93 -5.92
N ASP A 17 3.06 12.38 -6.24
CA ASP A 17 3.84 11.88 -7.37
C ASP A 17 4.10 10.38 -7.25
N ALA A 18 4.49 9.93 -6.06
CA ALA A 18 4.73 8.52 -5.77
C ALA A 18 3.44 7.69 -5.93
N ALA A 19 2.31 8.17 -5.41
CA ALA A 19 1.02 7.50 -5.52
C ALA A 19 0.59 7.38 -6.99
N ILE A 20 0.64 8.48 -7.75
CA ILE A 20 0.27 8.51 -9.16
C ILE A 20 1.13 7.55 -9.96
N THR A 21 2.46 7.64 -9.82
CA THR A 21 3.42 6.80 -10.56
C THR A 21 3.19 5.32 -10.32
N ASN A 22 3.00 4.92 -9.06
CA ASN A 22 2.89 3.50 -8.71
C ASN A 22 1.49 2.93 -8.94
N MET A 23 0.46 3.76 -8.93
CA MET A 23 -0.93 3.32 -9.15
C MET A 23 -1.41 3.46 -10.59
N ALA A 24 -0.70 4.21 -11.44
CA ALA A 24 -1.09 4.44 -12.83
C ALA A 24 -1.40 3.16 -13.63
N LYS A 25 -0.61 2.09 -13.41
CA LYS A 25 -0.79 0.79 -14.08
C LYS A 25 -2.07 0.05 -13.71
N ILE A 26 -2.70 0.44 -12.59
CA ILE A 26 -3.90 -0.20 -12.05
C ILE A 26 -5.06 0.78 -11.90
N LYS A 27 -4.96 1.99 -12.47
CA LYS A 27 -5.95 3.06 -12.30
C LYS A 27 -7.37 2.59 -12.62
N ASP A 28 -7.56 1.78 -13.67
CA ASP A 28 -8.87 1.29 -14.09
C ASP A 28 -9.50 0.30 -13.08
N LYS A 29 -8.69 -0.24 -12.14
CA LYS A 29 -9.14 -1.09 -11.03
C LYS A 29 -9.40 -0.28 -9.75
N ILE A 30 -8.98 0.98 -9.69
CA ILE A 30 -9.15 1.86 -8.54
C ILE A 30 -10.46 2.63 -8.73
N LYS A 31 -11.43 2.39 -7.85
CA LYS A 31 -12.71 3.12 -7.88
C LYS A 31 -12.70 4.31 -6.94
N ARG A 32 -12.15 4.11 -5.75
CA ARG A 32 -12.12 5.06 -4.64
C ARG A 32 -10.88 4.80 -3.82
N ILE A 33 -10.32 5.85 -3.24
CA ILE A 33 -9.16 5.80 -2.36
C ILE A 33 -9.60 6.37 -1.01
N THR A 34 -9.17 5.74 0.08
CA THR A 34 -9.44 6.25 1.43
C THR A 34 -8.11 6.52 2.12
N VAL A 35 -7.93 7.74 2.60
CA VAL A 35 -6.70 8.22 3.23
C VAL A 35 -6.97 8.74 4.64
N GLU A 36 -5.91 8.93 5.42
CA GLU A 36 -5.99 9.58 6.73
C GLU A 36 -5.90 11.11 6.62
N ASN A 37 -6.28 11.82 7.69
CA ASN A 37 -6.21 13.29 7.76
C ASN A 37 -4.79 13.83 7.99
N GLY A 38 -3.80 13.24 7.32
CA GLY A 38 -2.41 13.70 7.35
C GLY A 38 -2.18 14.85 6.37
N LEU A 39 -1.31 15.81 6.74
CA LEU A 39 -0.95 16.93 5.87
C LEU A 39 -0.20 16.47 4.61
N GLU A 40 0.42 15.29 4.66
CA GLU A 40 1.03 14.62 3.51
C GLU A 40 0.02 14.27 2.41
N PHE A 41 -1.29 14.29 2.69
CA PHE A 41 -2.36 14.12 1.70
C PHE A 41 -2.97 15.46 1.23
N ALA A 42 -2.35 16.60 1.55
CA ALA A 42 -2.86 17.91 1.13
C ALA A 42 -2.97 18.04 -0.40
N ALA A 43 -2.11 17.36 -1.17
CA ALA A 43 -2.11 17.34 -2.63
C ALA A 43 -3.03 16.24 -3.24
N HIS A 44 -4.04 15.78 -2.50
CA HIS A 44 -4.97 14.72 -2.95
C HIS A 44 -5.71 15.04 -4.25
N GLU A 45 -6.01 16.31 -4.53
CA GLU A 45 -6.69 16.72 -5.77
C GLU A 45 -5.91 16.27 -7.03
N ALA A 46 -4.58 16.39 -7.01
CA ALA A 46 -3.71 15.94 -8.11
C ALA A 46 -3.79 14.42 -8.31
N ILE A 47 -3.92 13.66 -7.21
CA ILE A 47 -4.09 12.20 -7.26
C ILE A 47 -5.45 11.85 -7.87
N THR A 48 -6.52 12.53 -7.46
CA THR A 48 -7.87 12.33 -7.99
C THR A 48 -7.93 12.60 -9.49
N GLU A 49 -7.33 13.69 -9.97
CA GLU A 49 -7.26 14.02 -11.39
C GLU A 49 -6.50 12.96 -12.18
N ALA A 50 -5.29 12.60 -11.73
CA ALA A 50 -4.43 11.68 -12.47
C ALA A 50 -4.92 10.22 -12.48
N LEU A 51 -5.56 9.77 -11.40
CA LEU A 51 -6.06 8.39 -11.26
C LEU A 51 -7.54 8.23 -11.60
N ALA A 52 -8.27 9.33 -11.85
CA ALA A 52 -9.71 9.35 -12.05
C ALA A 52 -10.48 8.61 -10.94
N ALA A 53 -10.07 8.84 -9.69
CA ALA A 53 -10.60 8.16 -8.51
C ALA A 53 -10.91 9.13 -7.36
N ASP A 54 -12.09 8.99 -6.77
CA ASP A 54 -12.50 9.82 -5.63
C ASP A 54 -11.68 9.47 -4.38
N ILE A 55 -11.17 10.50 -3.70
CA ILE A 55 -10.47 10.37 -2.42
C ILE A 55 -11.42 10.75 -1.27
N TYR A 56 -11.48 9.87 -0.28
CA TYR A 56 -12.21 10.09 0.97
C TYR A 56 -11.26 10.10 2.15
N PHE A 57 -11.49 11.04 3.07
CA PHE A 57 -10.73 11.13 4.30
C PHE A 57 -11.44 10.39 5.43
N ALA A 58 -10.69 9.60 6.20
CA ALA A 58 -11.22 8.93 7.38
C ALA A 58 -11.71 9.97 8.41
N HIS A 59 -12.82 9.69 9.08
CA HIS A 59 -13.31 10.56 10.15
C HIS A 59 -12.31 10.63 11.32
N PRO A 60 -12.16 11.79 11.97
CA PRO A 60 -11.41 11.89 13.21
C PRO A 60 -11.90 10.85 14.23
N TYR A 61 -10.97 10.20 14.92
CA TYR A 61 -11.23 9.19 15.96
C TYR A 61 -11.97 7.91 15.51
N ALA A 62 -12.12 7.67 14.20
CA ALA A 62 -12.74 6.46 13.67
C ALA A 62 -11.71 5.36 13.34
N SER A 63 -10.99 4.87 14.34
CA SER A 63 -9.92 3.86 14.17
C SER A 63 -10.42 2.58 13.48
N TRP A 64 -11.67 2.17 13.74
CA TRP A 64 -12.27 0.96 13.17
C TRP A 64 -12.41 0.98 11.64
N VAL A 65 -12.44 2.16 11.01
CA VAL A 65 -12.51 2.31 9.55
C VAL A 65 -11.19 1.85 8.89
N ARG A 66 -10.10 1.76 9.67
CA ARG A 66 -8.74 1.53 9.17
C ARG A 66 -8.17 0.16 9.55
N GLY A 67 -9.00 -0.79 9.97
CA GLY A 67 -8.52 -2.09 10.45
C GLY A 67 -7.61 -2.84 9.46
N ILE A 68 -7.85 -2.69 8.14
CA ILE A 68 -6.97 -3.27 7.10
C ILE A 68 -5.62 -2.53 7.01
N ASN A 69 -5.61 -1.20 7.14
CA ASN A 69 -4.37 -0.42 7.11
C ASN A 69 -3.50 -0.77 8.33
N GLU A 70 -4.10 -0.83 9.51
CA GLU A 70 -3.41 -1.20 10.75
C GLU A 70 -2.87 -2.64 10.69
N ASN A 71 -3.65 -3.59 10.16
CA ASN A 71 -3.17 -4.95 9.93
C ASN A 71 -1.99 -5.00 8.94
N THR A 72 -2.07 -4.25 7.85
CA THR A 72 -1.02 -4.20 6.83
C THR A 72 0.27 -3.60 7.38
N ILE A 73 0.17 -2.52 8.15
CA ILE A 73 1.31 -1.93 8.87
C ILE A 73 1.93 -2.94 9.83
N GLY A 74 1.11 -3.68 10.59
CA GLY A 74 1.59 -4.73 11.48
C GLY A 74 2.39 -5.82 10.73
N LEU A 75 1.96 -6.21 9.54
CA LEU A 75 2.68 -7.17 8.70
C LEU A 75 4.02 -6.61 8.20
N ILE A 76 4.06 -5.35 7.79
CA ILE A 76 5.32 -4.67 7.37
C ILE A 76 6.28 -4.60 8.56
N ARG A 77 5.77 -4.33 9.77
CA ARG A 77 6.57 -4.26 11.00
C ARG A 77 7.17 -5.59 11.45
N GLN A 78 6.73 -6.74 10.91
CA GLN A 78 7.42 -8.02 11.10
C GLN A 78 8.79 -8.06 10.42
N TYR A 79 8.97 -7.24 9.36
CA TYR A 79 10.22 -7.15 8.60
C TYR A 79 11.04 -5.92 8.99
N PHE A 80 10.38 -4.82 9.35
CA PHE A 80 11.01 -3.58 9.82
C PHE A 80 10.50 -3.23 11.22
N PRO A 81 11.05 -3.85 12.29
CA PRO A 81 10.62 -3.64 13.66
C PRO A 81 10.60 -2.17 14.07
N LYS A 82 9.89 -1.87 15.15
CA LYS A 82 9.89 -0.51 15.71
C LYS A 82 11.32 -0.14 16.12
N GLY A 83 11.79 1.03 15.69
CA GLY A 83 13.16 1.49 15.93
C GLY A 83 14.11 1.29 14.74
N THR A 84 13.71 0.54 13.70
CA THR A 84 14.45 0.48 12.44
C THR A 84 14.51 1.87 11.79
N ASP A 85 15.71 2.33 11.45
CA ASP A 85 15.87 3.50 10.60
C ASP A 85 15.47 3.16 9.17
N LEU A 86 14.34 3.69 8.73
CA LEU A 86 13.82 3.44 7.39
C LEU A 86 14.65 4.12 6.30
N ASN A 87 15.56 5.03 6.64
CA ASN A 87 16.50 5.61 5.69
C ASN A 87 17.55 4.59 5.25
N GLU A 88 17.97 3.68 6.13
CA GLU A 88 18.93 2.62 5.84
C GLU A 88 18.32 1.43 5.10
N VAL A 89 16.99 1.31 5.12
CA VAL A 89 16.28 0.25 4.39
C VAL A 89 16.41 0.49 2.88
N THR A 90 16.91 -0.51 2.15
CA THR A 90 17.11 -0.40 0.70
C THR A 90 15.83 -0.70 -0.07
N ASP A 91 15.76 -0.22 -1.32
CA ASP A 91 14.59 -0.49 -2.17
C ASP A 91 14.45 -1.98 -2.48
N GLU A 92 15.54 -2.74 -2.54
CA GLU A 92 15.52 -4.20 -2.68
C GLU A 92 14.88 -4.88 -1.47
N GLN A 93 15.16 -4.39 -0.26
CA GLN A 93 14.50 -4.90 0.96
C GLN A 93 13.01 -4.58 0.95
N VAL A 94 12.63 -3.37 0.51
CA VAL A 94 11.22 -3.00 0.36
C VAL A 94 10.53 -3.92 -0.66
N GLN A 95 11.15 -4.15 -1.82
CA GLN A 95 10.63 -5.03 -2.86
C GLN A 95 10.49 -6.48 -2.35
N PHE A 96 11.51 -7.01 -1.67
CA PHE A 96 11.45 -8.33 -1.05
C PHE A 96 10.25 -8.47 -0.10
N VAL A 97 10.01 -7.46 0.75
CA VAL A 97 8.87 -7.47 1.67
C VAL A 97 7.55 -7.39 0.91
N MET A 98 7.44 -6.53 -0.11
CA MET A 98 6.24 -6.44 -0.95
C MET A 98 5.90 -7.78 -1.61
N ASP A 99 6.88 -8.45 -2.22
CA ASP A 99 6.69 -9.73 -2.89
C ASP A 99 6.23 -10.80 -1.90
N ARG A 100 6.87 -10.86 -0.73
CA ARG A 100 6.46 -11.80 0.34
C ARG A 100 5.04 -11.54 0.82
N LEU A 101 4.62 -10.27 0.99
CA LEU A 101 3.27 -9.95 1.43
C LEU A 101 2.20 -10.25 0.39
N ASN A 102 2.53 -10.05 -0.89
CA ASN A 102 1.63 -10.25 -2.02
C ASN A 102 1.54 -11.72 -2.49
N ALA A 103 2.59 -12.50 -2.28
CA ALA A 103 2.58 -13.95 -2.51
C ALA A 103 2.02 -14.75 -1.32
N ARG A 104 1.95 -14.15 -0.10
CA ARG A 104 1.45 -14.85 1.11
C ARG A 104 -0.05 -15.17 1.02
N PRO A 105 -0.44 -16.47 1.04
CA PRO A 105 -1.83 -16.89 1.15
C PRO A 105 -2.54 -16.33 2.37
N ARG A 106 -3.82 -15.96 2.23
CA ARG A 106 -4.63 -15.45 3.35
C ARG A 106 -5.77 -16.42 3.63
N THR A 107 -5.83 -16.95 4.85
CA THR A 107 -6.92 -17.83 5.29
C THR A 107 -8.28 -17.17 5.11
N SER A 108 -8.39 -15.87 5.42
CA SER A 108 -9.61 -15.06 5.21
C SER A 108 -10.05 -14.92 3.75
N ARG A 109 -9.26 -15.38 2.78
CA ARG A 109 -9.54 -15.34 1.34
C ARG A 109 -9.53 -16.73 0.69
N GLY A 110 -9.72 -17.78 1.50
CA GLY A 110 -9.71 -19.16 1.02
C GLY A 110 -8.32 -19.63 0.58
N HIS A 111 -7.29 -19.26 1.34
CA HIS A 111 -5.88 -19.59 1.08
C HIS A 111 -5.34 -19.08 -0.26
N ARG A 112 -5.94 -18.02 -0.81
CA ARG A 112 -5.41 -17.32 -1.97
C ARG A 112 -4.56 -16.12 -1.57
N SER A 113 -3.50 -15.86 -2.34
CA SER A 113 -2.62 -14.72 -2.16
C SER A 113 -3.22 -13.44 -2.78
N PRO A 114 -2.79 -12.25 -2.33
CA PRO A 114 -3.15 -11.01 -2.99
C PRO A 114 -2.82 -10.98 -4.49
N ASN A 115 -1.71 -11.58 -4.93
CA ASN A 115 -1.35 -11.71 -6.35
C ASN A 115 -2.40 -12.51 -7.12
N GLU A 116 -2.82 -13.65 -6.57
CA GLU A 116 -3.84 -14.50 -7.19
C GLU A 116 -5.17 -13.78 -7.38
N LEU A 117 -5.60 -13.04 -6.35
CA LEU A 117 -6.89 -12.35 -6.38
C LEU A 117 -6.88 -11.11 -7.27
N PHE A 118 -5.77 -10.38 -7.30
CA PHE A 118 -5.71 -9.07 -7.96
C PHE A 118 -5.17 -9.12 -9.39
N MET A 119 -4.19 -10.00 -9.63
CA MET A 119 -3.58 -10.20 -10.95
C MET A 119 -4.20 -11.39 -11.70
N GLY A 120 -4.96 -12.26 -11.03
CA GLY A 120 -5.54 -13.46 -11.64
C GLY A 120 -4.52 -14.55 -11.98
N ARG A 121 -3.31 -14.47 -11.41
CA ARG A 121 -2.21 -15.42 -11.64
C ARG A 121 -2.11 -16.38 -10.45
N ARG A 122 -2.22 -17.69 -10.66
CA ARG A 122 -1.87 -18.69 -9.64
C ARG A 122 -0.37 -18.59 -9.38
N GLU A 123 0.02 -18.35 -8.14
CA GLU A 123 1.43 -18.47 -7.74
C GLU A 123 1.56 -19.78 -6.98
N ASP A 124 1.98 -20.82 -7.69
CA ASP A 124 2.26 -22.11 -7.08
C ASP A 124 3.49 -21.93 -6.16
N LEU A 125 3.28 -22.05 -4.85
CA LEU A 125 4.33 -21.93 -3.82
C LEU A 125 5.34 -23.10 -3.84
N LEU A 126 5.46 -23.82 -4.95
CA LEU A 126 6.34 -24.98 -5.11
C LEU A 126 7.73 -24.65 -5.67
N ALA A 127 8.10 -23.37 -5.75
CA ALA A 127 9.45 -22.95 -6.10
C ALA A 127 10.20 -22.40 -4.87
N ALA A 128 10.66 -23.30 -4.01
CA ALA A 128 11.78 -23.08 -3.09
C ALA A 128 12.45 -24.43 -2.80
#